data_AF-A0A1V9Z719-F1
#
_entry.id   AF-A0A1V9Z719-F1
#
_cell.length_a   1.000
_cell.length_b   1.000
_cell.length_c   1.000
_cell.angle_alpha   90.00
_cell.angle_beta   90.00
_cell.angle_gamma   90.00
#
_symmetry.space_group_name_H-M   'P 1'
#
loop_
_entity.id
_entity.type
_entity.pdbx_description
1 polymer ?
#
loop_
_entity_poly.entity_id
_entity_poly.type
_entity_poly.pdbx_seq_one_letter_code
_entity_poly.pdbx_strand_id
1 'polypeptide(L)'
;MLRAAIGQARHHVGRRCFSDAALSFPRSKLPYLSAKLKRPAAAFEPFIAKLEDNWYTSEADIVALTSADAATLNIPLRILQLLQEDASSLPPAVTLELDTFEAPAKSTTPVAEPITAPVADLATPPTKLQRAKYDSIRIGKKKLDSYGLTAAETPEALQLELKRFLAHMTTASLGQLEPPIRMATAEPYIRLVRLALGYARDHTELREPLSLKTLIPSAEASSAEVIFQYIQWLRLERKASPNYCANMLRALLKLAKYLYGRGSQLDPTYGDKAFDDIPVIRELRKMHKTTALQSSQSLRAVDEEKKWIAWPDFLGVVEALKAECKQTTENGKPRTKYAIAQSYQKCVMLGIFSGIPDRQRTLREIEIGRTLHQNASGQWVITHGPDDYKTGKAYGERPPLVIPDHIVPYLNEFLTTWRQELNPTDNHNFLFCNTKGDQATADFIYRTFTRAIYRHTGKKTNPHLLRDSIVTYLRGQSSATEKDLEALAIYMGHSLHMQKSSYDRRTKSQKVAPAIELIQSIKPSVLKK
;
A
#
# COMPACT_ATOMS: atom_id res chain seq x y z
N MET A 1 -11.73 26.73 71.25
CA MET A 1 -12.84 26.56 70.29
C MET A 1 -12.42 27.09 68.93
N LEU A 2 -11.87 26.23 68.06
CA LEU A 2 -11.70 26.54 66.63
C LEU A 2 -11.67 25.21 65.86
N ARG A 3 -12.72 24.90 65.10
CA ARG A 3 -12.73 23.81 64.11
C ARG A 3 -13.73 24.10 62.98
N ALA A 4 -13.22 23.89 61.77
CA ALA A 4 -13.85 23.37 60.54
C ALA A 4 -14.93 24.18 59.81
N ALA A 5 -14.62 24.59 58.58
CA ALA A 5 -15.43 24.36 57.36
C ALA A 5 -14.67 24.84 56.10
N ILE A 6 -14.32 23.92 55.19
CA ILE A 6 -14.04 24.23 53.78
C ILE A 6 -14.91 23.29 52.95
N GLY A 7 -15.93 23.86 52.31
CA GLY A 7 -16.88 23.21 51.42
C GLY A 7 -16.60 23.52 49.95
N GLN A 8 -16.95 22.56 49.10
CA GLN A 8 -16.74 22.49 47.66
C GLN A 8 -17.49 23.58 46.86
N ALA A 9 -16.84 24.12 45.82
CA ALA A 9 -17.50 24.86 44.75
C ALA A 9 -17.26 24.17 43.40
N ARG A 10 -18.33 23.64 42.79
CA ARG A 10 -18.39 23.17 41.40
C ARG A 10 -18.87 24.33 40.52
N HIS A 11 -18.12 24.69 39.48
CA HIS A 11 -18.55 25.65 38.48
C HIS A 11 -19.43 24.99 37.40
N HIS A 12 -20.54 25.67 37.12
CA HIS A 12 -21.53 25.39 36.08
C HIS A 12 -20.93 25.44 34.66
N VAL A 13 -21.23 24.42 33.85
CA VAL A 13 -21.20 24.50 32.38
C VAL A 13 -22.64 24.44 31.90
N GLY A 14 -23.05 25.46 31.15
CA GLY A 14 -24.40 25.64 30.64
C GLY A 14 -24.85 24.53 29.70
N ARG A 15 -26.09 24.08 29.89
CA ARG A 15 -26.83 23.21 28.96
C ARG A 15 -27.08 23.97 27.65
N ARG A 16 -26.51 23.48 26.55
CA ARG A 16 -27.09 23.71 25.22
C ARG A 16 -28.12 22.61 24.98
N CYS A 17 -29.38 23.00 24.82
CA CYS A 17 -30.40 22.12 24.25
C CYS A 17 -30.00 21.82 22.80
N PHE A 18 -29.60 20.58 22.53
CA PHE A 18 -29.57 20.03 21.18
C PHE A 18 -30.90 19.33 20.94
N SER A 19 -31.53 19.63 19.81
CA SER A 19 -32.60 18.84 19.19
C SER A 19 -32.21 17.36 19.12
N ASP A 20 -33.19 16.46 19.28
CA ASP A 20 -33.04 15.00 19.10
C ASP A 20 -32.22 14.67 17.84
N ALA A 21 -30.95 14.36 18.02
CA ALA A 21 -30.12 13.80 16.97
C ALA A 21 -30.47 12.32 16.88
N ALA A 22 -31.11 11.91 15.79
CA ALA A 22 -31.35 10.51 15.51
C ALA A 22 -30.04 9.72 15.67
N LEU A 23 -30.04 8.72 16.55
CA LEU A 23 -28.88 7.84 16.76
C LEU A 23 -28.53 7.17 15.43
N SER A 24 -27.24 7.03 15.14
CA SER A 24 -26.78 6.27 13.96
C SER A 24 -27.31 4.84 14.02
N PHE A 25 -27.51 4.22 12.85
CA PHE A 25 -27.98 2.84 12.77
C PHE A 25 -27.13 1.90 13.63
N PRO A 26 -25.78 1.85 13.53
CA PRO A 26 -24.97 0.95 14.37
C PRO A 26 -25.12 1.22 15.87
N ARG A 27 -25.25 2.49 16.25
CA ARG A 27 -25.42 2.89 17.66
C ARG A 27 -26.79 2.50 18.20
N SER A 28 -27.83 2.58 17.39
CA SER A 28 -29.17 2.09 17.74
C SER A 28 -29.20 0.57 18.01
N LYS A 29 -28.24 -0.19 17.46
CA LYS A 29 -28.15 -1.66 17.61
C LYS A 29 -27.26 -2.12 18.77
N LEU A 30 -26.73 -1.23 19.60
CA LEU A 30 -25.97 -1.60 20.80
C LEU A 30 -26.74 -2.57 21.73
N PRO A 31 -28.06 -2.39 22.00
CA PRO A 31 -28.84 -3.35 22.79
C PRO A 31 -28.95 -4.72 22.11
N TYR A 32 -29.12 -4.75 20.78
CA TYR A 32 -29.21 -5.98 20.00
C TYR A 32 -27.91 -6.79 20.05
N LEU A 33 -26.77 -6.13 19.85
CA LEU A 33 -25.44 -6.75 19.96
C LEU A 33 -25.17 -7.27 21.38
N SER A 34 -25.56 -6.49 22.39
CA SER A 34 -25.44 -6.88 23.80
C SER A 34 -26.19 -8.17 24.11
N ALA A 35 -27.43 -8.28 23.64
CA ALA A 35 -28.25 -9.47 23.82
C ALA A 35 -27.69 -10.70 23.07
N LYS A 36 -27.33 -10.55 21.80
CA LYS A 36 -26.86 -11.67 20.95
C LYS A 36 -25.51 -12.23 21.37
N LEU A 37 -24.60 -11.37 21.83
CA LEU A 37 -23.23 -11.75 22.18
C LEU A 37 -23.01 -11.89 23.70
N LYS A 38 -24.06 -11.73 24.52
CA LYS A 38 -24.03 -11.85 25.99
C LYS A 38 -22.90 -11.04 26.64
N ARG A 39 -22.73 -9.78 26.21
CA ARG A 39 -21.72 -8.84 26.72
C ARG A 39 -22.32 -7.45 26.91
N PRO A 40 -21.81 -6.62 27.84
CA PRO A 40 -22.36 -5.28 28.08
C PRO A 40 -22.19 -4.40 26.83
N ALA A 41 -23.16 -3.50 26.57
CA ALA A 41 -23.14 -2.57 25.44
C ALA A 41 -21.81 -1.77 25.34
N ALA A 42 -21.23 -1.39 26.48
CA ALA A 42 -19.95 -0.69 26.55
C ALA A 42 -18.78 -1.45 25.89
N ALA A 43 -18.84 -2.78 25.80
CA ALA A 43 -17.82 -3.58 25.12
C ALA A 43 -17.83 -3.41 23.59
N PHE A 44 -18.94 -2.92 23.03
CA PHE A 44 -19.09 -2.68 21.59
C PHE A 44 -18.86 -1.24 21.18
N GLU A 45 -18.85 -0.33 22.15
CA GLU A 45 -18.68 1.11 21.95
C GLU A 45 -17.45 1.47 21.09
N PRO A 46 -16.26 0.85 21.28
CA PRO A 46 -15.10 1.16 20.44
C PRO A 46 -15.30 0.79 18.97
N PHE A 47 -16.12 -0.24 18.66
CA PHE A 47 -16.40 -0.67 17.30
C PHE A 47 -17.47 0.20 16.65
N ILE A 48 -18.51 0.56 17.41
CA ILE A 48 -19.56 1.47 16.94
C ILE A 48 -18.99 2.86 16.67
N ALA A 49 -18.21 3.42 17.59
CA ALA A 49 -17.53 4.69 17.38
C ALA A 49 -16.62 4.62 16.14
N LYS A 50 -15.95 3.48 15.90
CA LYS A 50 -15.12 3.29 14.72
C LYS A 50 -15.92 3.28 13.42
N LEU A 51 -17.12 2.70 13.40
CA LEU A 51 -18.02 2.75 12.25
C LEU A 51 -18.49 4.19 11.98
N GLU A 52 -18.91 4.89 13.03
CA GLU A 52 -19.37 6.30 12.95
C GLU A 52 -18.26 7.26 12.51
N ASP A 53 -17.05 7.11 13.07
CA ASP A 53 -15.85 7.87 12.70
C ASP A 53 -15.45 7.65 11.23
N ASN A 54 -15.96 6.59 10.59
CA ASN A 54 -15.74 6.27 9.18
C ASN A 54 -17.03 6.42 8.35
N TRP A 55 -18.01 7.16 8.85
CA TRP A 55 -19.27 7.49 8.19
C TRP A 55 -20.17 6.31 7.81
N TYR A 56 -19.99 5.16 8.47
CA TYR A 56 -20.97 4.07 8.39
C TYR A 56 -22.06 4.33 9.42
N THR A 57 -22.97 5.25 9.10
CA THR A 57 -23.99 5.73 10.06
C THR A 57 -25.39 5.29 9.71
N SER A 58 -25.64 4.85 8.47
CA SER A 58 -26.94 4.34 8.01
C SER A 58 -26.96 2.82 7.85
N GLU A 59 -28.16 2.27 7.71
CA GLU A 59 -28.39 0.85 7.43
C GLU A 59 -27.78 0.41 6.10
N ALA A 60 -27.96 1.22 5.05
CA ALA A 60 -27.40 0.96 3.72
C ALA A 60 -25.86 0.90 3.77
N ASP A 61 -25.22 1.77 4.55
CA ASP A 61 -23.76 1.78 4.71
C ASP A 61 -23.25 0.47 5.33
N ILE A 62 -24.00 -0.08 6.29
CA ILE A 62 -23.64 -1.32 6.98
C ILE A 62 -23.88 -2.54 6.10
N VAL A 63 -24.95 -2.55 5.30
CA VAL A 63 -25.21 -3.61 4.31
C VAL A 63 -24.13 -3.62 3.23
N ALA A 64 -23.68 -2.45 2.77
CA ALA A 64 -22.62 -2.33 1.77
C ALA A 64 -21.20 -2.64 2.31
N LEU A 65 -21.03 -2.69 3.64
CA LEU A 65 -19.72 -2.88 4.28
C LEU A 65 -19.24 -4.32 4.10
N THR A 66 -18.09 -4.49 3.43
CA THR A 66 -17.56 -5.83 3.13
C THR A 66 -16.76 -6.40 4.31
N SER A 67 -16.57 -7.73 4.32
CA SER A 67 -15.67 -8.37 5.30
C SER A 67 -14.23 -7.83 5.22
N ALA A 68 -13.78 -7.35 4.06
CA ALA A 68 -12.50 -6.70 3.86
C ALA A 68 -12.44 -5.29 4.51
N ASP A 69 -13.54 -4.54 4.45
CA ASP A 69 -13.65 -3.23 5.10
C ASP A 69 -13.68 -3.39 6.63
N ALA A 70 -14.43 -4.37 7.15
CA ALA A 70 -14.42 -4.69 8.58
C ALA A 70 -13.02 -5.09 9.07
N ALA A 71 -12.29 -5.91 8.31
CA ALA A 71 -10.90 -6.24 8.63
C ALA A 71 -9.99 -5.01 8.64
N THR A 72 -10.19 -4.08 7.70
CA THR A 72 -9.43 -2.82 7.62
C THR A 72 -9.72 -1.90 8.81
N LEU A 73 -10.98 -1.85 9.24
CA LEU A 73 -11.45 -1.02 10.35
C LEU A 73 -11.24 -1.69 11.74
N ASN A 74 -10.76 -2.94 11.77
CA ASN A 74 -10.69 -3.80 12.95
C ASN A 74 -12.06 -4.00 13.64
N ILE A 75 -13.12 -4.09 12.83
CA ILE A 75 -14.44 -4.49 13.30
C ILE A 75 -14.50 -6.02 13.28
N PRO A 76 -14.78 -6.68 14.43
CA PRO A 76 -14.99 -8.11 14.46
C PRO A 76 -16.07 -8.53 13.45
N LEU A 77 -15.76 -9.50 12.59
CA LEU A 77 -16.67 -9.95 11.53
C LEU A 77 -18.03 -10.38 12.07
N ARG A 78 -18.07 -10.98 13.27
CA ARG A 78 -19.33 -11.38 13.90
C ARG A 78 -20.22 -10.20 14.28
N ILE A 79 -19.63 -9.06 14.65
CA ILE A 79 -20.40 -7.83 14.93
C ILE A 79 -20.98 -7.29 13.63
N LEU A 80 -20.18 -7.24 12.55
CA LEU A 80 -20.66 -6.83 11.24
C LEU A 80 -21.83 -7.70 10.76
N GLN A 81 -21.67 -9.02 10.82
CA GLN A 81 -22.71 -9.97 10.42
C GLN A 81 -24.02 -9.75 11.18
N LEU A 82 -23.95 -9.57 12.50
CA LEU A 82 -25.14 -9.33 13.31
C LEU A 82 -25.83 -8.00 12.94
N LEU A 83 -25.06 -6.94 12.67
CA LEU A 83 -25.61 -5.67 12.22
C LEU A 83 -26.26 -5.78 10.82
N GLN A 84 -25.71 -6.61 9.93
CA GLN A 84 -26.25 -6.86 8.58
C GLN A 84 -27.47 -7.78 8.59
N GLU A 85 -27.48 -8.80 9.46
CA GLU A 85 -28.63 -9.69 9.69
C GLU A 85 -29.85 -8.88 10.16
N ASP A 86 -29.63 -7.92 11.06
CA ASP A 86 -30.69 -7.06 11.60
C ASP A 86 -31.12 -5.93 10.63
N ALA A 87 -30.20 -5.47 9.78
CA ALA A 87 -30.53 -4.59 8.65
C ALA A 87 -31.40 -5.31 7.59
N SER A 88 -31.18 -6.61 7.39
CA SER A 88 -31.88 -7.37 6.35
C SER A 88 -33.24 -7.92 6.80
N SER A 89 -33.68 -7.66 8.03
CA SER A 89 -34.90 -8.23 8.61
C SER A 89 -36.07 -7.22 8.67
N LEU A 90 -36.58 -6.80 7.51
CA LEU A 90 -37.94 -6.25 7.30
C LEU A 90 -38.44 -6.69 5.89
N PRO A 91 -39.77 -6.90 5.68
CA PRO A 91 -40.31 -7.62 4.51
C PRO A 91 -40.16 -6.83 3.19
N PRO A 92 -40.21 -7.51 2.03
CA PRO A 92 -40.04 -6.87 0.73
C PRO A 92 -41.26 -6.01 0.42
N ALA A 93 -41.08 -4.69 0.35
CA ALA A 93 -42.10 -3.79 -0.19
C ALA A 93 -41.90 -3.66 -1.71
N VAL A 94 -42.80 -4.34 -2.43
CA VAL A 94 -43.38 -3.95 -3.72
C VAL A 94 -42.41 -3.76 -4.89
N THR A 95 -42.33 -4.80 -5.73
CA THR A 95 -42.12 -4.68 -7.18
C THR A 95 -43.07 -3.64 -7.76
N LEU A 96 -42.55 -2.50 -8.20
CA LEU A 96 -43.22 -1.63 -9.16
C LEU A 96 -42.53 -1.77 -10.52
N GLU A 97 -43.37 -1.88 -11.52
CA GLU A 97 -43.13 -2.37 -12.86
C GLU A 97 -42.24 -1.44 -13.70
N LEU A 98 -41.64 -2.04 -14.72
CA LEU A 98 -41.09 -1.35 -15.89
C LEU A 98 -42.17 -0.47 -16.51
N ASP A 99 -41.91 0.83 -16.60
CA ASP A 99 -42.46 1.65 -17.68
C ASP A 99 -41.31 2.32 -18.43
N THR A 100 -41.14 1.87 -19.67
CA THR A 100 -40.50 2.59 -20.76
C THR A 100 -41.21 3.93 -20.98
N PHE A 101 -40.48 5.03 -21.17
CA PHE A 101 -40.71 5.97 -22.29
C PHE A 101 -39.62 7.07 -22.37
N GLU A 102 -39.11 7.19 -23.59
CA GLU A 102 -38.58 8.34 -24.34
C GLU A 102 -37.49 9.30 -23.81
N ALA A 103 -36.50 9.47 -24.69
CA ALA A 103 -35.51 10.53 -24.70
C ALA A 103 -36.13 11.87 -25.16
N PRO A 104 -35.68 13.03 -24.63
CA PRO A 104 -35.87 14.28 -25.32
C PRO A 104 -34.60 14.77 -26.03
N ALA A 105 -34.89 15.18 -27.26
CA ALA A 105 -34.15 15.91 -28.28
C ALA A 105 -33.01 16.86 -27.88
N LYS A 106 -32.11 16.98 -28.87
CA LYS A 106 -31.11 18.02 -29.11
C LYS A 106 -31.67 19.44 -28.87
N SER A 107 -30.94 20.25 -28.11
CA SER A 107 -31.01 21.72 -28.19
C SER A 107 -29.63 22.30 -28.50
N THR A 108 -29.58 23.06 -29.58
CA THR A 108 -28.42 23.75 -30.15
C THR A 108 -28.16 25.13 -29.52
N THR A 109 -26.87 25.36 -29.20
CA THR A 109 -26.11 26.65 -29.21
C THR A 109 -26.42 27.77 -28.17
N PRO A 110 -25.47 28.70 -27.87
CA PRO A 110 -24.12 28.89 -28.42
C PRO A 110 -22.96 28.85 -27.40
N VAL A 111 -21.76 28.76 -27.97
CA VAL A 111 -20.42 28.81 -27.38
C VAL A 111 -20.23 30.07 -26.52
N ALA A 112 -19.77 29.88 -25.27
CA ALA A 112 -19.17 30.93 -24.46
C ALA A 112 -17.64 30.72 -24.43
N GLU A 113 -16.91 31.78 -24.77
CA GLU A 113 -15.46 31.81 -24.89
C GLU A 113 -14.74 31.42 -23.59
N PRO A 114 -13.61 30.67 -23.67
CA PRO A 114 -12.81 30.35 -22.51
C PRO A 114 -12.00 31.56 -22.06
N ILE A 115 -12.14 31.92 -20.79
CA ILE A 115 -11.27 32.86 -20.10
C ILE A 115 -9.86 32.25 -20.04
N THR A 116 -8.96 32.84 -20.81
CA THR A 116 -7.54 32.53 -20.88
C THR A 116 -6.84 32.93 -19.58
N ALA A 117 -6.34 31.95 -18.84
CA ALA A 117 -5.26 32.12 -17.86
C ALA A 117 -3.99 31.47 -18.44
N PRO A 118 -2.80 32.04 -18.18
CA PRO A 118 -1.70 32.02 -19.13
C PRO A 118 -1.14 30.62 -19.34
N VAL A 119 -1.23 30.15 -20.59
CA VAL A 119 -0.39 29.10 -21.12
C VAL A 119 1.04 29.61 -21.04
N ALA A 120 1.82 29.08 -20.09
CA ALA A 120 3.26 29.23 -20.12
C ALA A 120 3.75 28.62 -21.45
N ASP A 121 4.39 29.47 -22.22
CA ASP A 121 4.93 29.26 -23.56
C ASP A 121 5.59 27.87 -23.70
N LEU A 122 4.89 26.95 -24.37
CA LEU A 122 5.39 25.63 -24.78
C LEU A 122 6.27 25.79 -26.03
N ALA A 123 7.36 26.52 -25.91
CA ALA A 123 8.37 26.62 -26.96
C ALA A 123 9.73 27.02 -26.37
N THR A 124 10.29 26.17 -25.51
CA THR A 124 11.74 26.22 -25.26
C THR A 124 12.29 24.80 -25.31
N PRO A 125 13.18 24.48 -26.27
CA PRO A 125 13.84 23.17 -26.27
C PRO A 125 14.57 23.01 -24.94
N PRO A 126 14.56 21.81 -24.31
CA PRO A 126 15.24 21.61 -23.04
C PRO A 126 16.72 21.95 -23.24
N THR A 127 17.14 23.06 -22.64
CA THR A 127 18.53 23.48 -22.53
C THR A 127 19.33 22.26 -22.09
N LYS A 128 20.43 21.94 -22.80
CA LYS A 128 21.31 20.79 -22.50
C LYS A 128 21.63 20.76 -21.01
N LEU A 129 20.84 20.02 -20.24
CA LEU A 129 21.04 19.80 -18.82
C LEU A 129 22.41 19.15 -18.69
N GLN A 130 23.36 19.86 -18.07
CA GLN A 130 24.64 19.28 -17.68
C GLN A 130 24.34 18.00 -16.90
N ARG A 131 24.64 16.85 -17.54
CA ARG A 131 24.29 15.53 -17.04
C ARG A 131 25.06 15.28 -15.74
N ALA A 132 24.41 15.53 -14.60
CA ALA A 132 24.92 15.08 -13.32
C ALA A 132 25.14 13.56 -13.38
N LYS A 133 26.33 13.09 -13.00
CA LYS A 133 26.65 11.66 -13.01
C LYS A 133 25.67 10.93 -12.10
N TYR A 134 25.04 9.86 -12.61
CA TYR A 134 24.05 9.06 -11.86
C TYR A 134 24.55 8.66 -10.46
N ASP A 135 25.85 8.42 -10.28
CA ASP A 135 26.44 7.98 -9.02
C ASP A 135 26.68 9.11 -8.00
N SER A 136 26.74 10.40 -8.42
CA SER A 136 26.99 11.52 -7.51
C SER A 136 25.78 11.85 -6.62
N ILE A 137 24.61 11.29 -6.92
CA ILE A 137 23.38 11.46 -6.14
C ILE A 137 23.01 10.14 -5.46
N ARG A 138 23.92 9.51 -4.72
CA ARG A 138 23.60 8.31 -3.94
C ARG A 138 22.73 8.70 -2.74
N ILE A 139 21.41 8.55 -2.86
CA ILE A 139 20.44 8.74 -1.77
C ILE A 139 20.41 7.48 -0.88
N GLY A 140 21.56 7.05 -0.38
CA GLY A 140 21.72 5.85 0.44
C GLY A 140 22.70 6.09 1.59
N LYS A 141 22.38 5.54 2.77
CA LYS A 141 23.25 5.60 3.96
C LYS A 141 24.62 4.96 3.66
N LYS A 142 25.67 5.41 4.35
CA LYS A 142 27.03 4.83 4.33
C LYS A 142 26.92 3.30 4.54
N LYS A 143 27.73 2.53 3.80
CA LYS A 143 27.77 1.06 3.97
C LYS A 143 28.26 0.77 5.38
N LEU A 144 27.40 0.18 6.20
CA LEU A 144 27.74 -0.25 7.56
C LEU A 144 28.19 -1.71 7.53
N ASP A 145 28.97 -2.11 8.52
CA ASP A 145 29.48 -3.47 8.64
C ASP A 145 28.34 -4.50 8.73
N SER A 146 28.58 -5.68 8.18
CA SER A 146 27.65 -6.81 8.30
C SER A 146 27.78 -7.43 9.69
N TYR A 147 26.67 -7.83 10.28
CA TYR A 147 26.63 -8.45 11.62
C TYR A 147 25.69 -9.66 11.68
N GLY A 148 25.06 -10.04 10.56
CA GLY A 148 24.22 -11.23 10.52
C GLY A 148 25.06 -12.46 10.25
N LEU A 149 24.63 -13.61 10.78
CA LEU A 149 25.29 -14.89 10.52
C LEU A 149 25.37 -15.19 9.03
N THR A 150 26.58 -15.49 8.57
CA THR A 150 26.83 -16.05 7.23
C THR A 150 26.48 -17.54 7.19
N ALA A 151 26.48 -18.12 5.98
CA ALA A 151 26.25 -19.55 5.82
C ALA A 151 27.30 -20.41 6.55
N ALA A 152 28.56 -19.96 6.54
CA ALA A 152 29.67 -20.63 7.24
C ALA A 152 29.52 -20.56 8.77
N GLU A 153 28.97 -19.46 9.28
CA GLU A 153 28.75 -19.23 10.72
C GLU A 153 27.40 -19.79 11.22
N THR A 154 26.66 -20.54 10.39
CA THR A 154 25.39 -21.15 10.78
C THR A 154 25.57 -22.66 10.95
N PRO A 155 25.69 -23.20 12.18
CA PRO A 155 25.82 -24.64 12.42
C PRO A 155 24.66 -25.44 11.82
N GLU A 156 24.91 -26.69 11.42
CA GLU A 156 23.89 -27.55 10.80
C GLU A 156 22.61 -27.67 11.64
N ALA A 157 22.75 -27.79 12.96
CA ALA A 157 21.63 -27.83 13.90
C ALA A 157 20.75 -26.56 13.76
N LEU A 158 21.36 -25.38 13.74
CA LEU A 158 20.64 -24.11 13.56
C LEU A 158 20.05 -23.99 12.14
N GLN A 159 20.72 -24.50 11.11
CA GLN A 159 20.15 -24.55 9.76
C GLN A 159 18.86 -25.37 9.72
N LEU A 160 18.83 -26.50 10.42
CA LEU A 160 17.65 -27.35 10.54
C LEU A 160 16.52 -26.65 11.31
N GLU A 161 16.84 -25.95 12.41
CA GLU A 161 15.86 -25.16 13.15
C GLU A 161 15.24 -24.05 12.28
N LEU A 162 16.05 -23.32 11.51
CA LEU A 162 15.57 -22.28 10.59
C LEU A 162 14.69 -22.86 9.47
N LYS A 163 15.01 -24.05 8.95
CA LYS A 163 14.17 -24.76 7.97
C LYS A 163 12.81 -25.15 8.57
N ARG A 164 12.81 -25.70 9.79
CA ARG A 164 11.57 -26.06 10.51
C ARG A 164 10.71 -24.83 10.81
N PHE A 165 11.35 -23.73 11.21
CA PHE A 165 10.66 -22.47 11.44
C PHE A 165 10.05 -21.90 10.14
N LEU A 166 10.76 -21.97 9.02
CA LEU A 166 10.24 -21.56 7.71
C LEU A 166 9.03 -22.40 7.29
N ALA A 167 9.10 -23.72 7.45
CA ALA A 167 8.00 -24.63 7.17
C ALA A 167 6.79 -24.33 8.06
N HIS A 168 6.99 -24.11 9.36
CA HIS A 168 5.91 -23.73 10.28
C HIS A 168 5.18 -22.45 9.85
N MET A 169 5.89 -21.46 9.31
CA MET A 169 5.28 -20.21 8.83
C MET A 169 4.50 -20.38 7.52
N THR A 170 4.84 -21.37 6.71
CA THR A 170 4.38 -21.47 5.30
C THR A 170 3.45 -22.65 5.04
N THR A 171 3.37 -23.59 5.98
CA THR A 171 2.53 -24.80 5.89
C THR A 171 1.44 -24.77 6.95
N ALA A 172 0.21 -25.12 6.55
CA ALA A 172 -0.90 -25.30 7.47
C ALA A 172 -0.66 -26.51 8.37
N SER A 173 -0.95 -26.41 9.66
CA SER A 173 -0.92 -27.54 10.58
C SER A 173 -2.11 -27.51 11.52
N LEU A 174 -2.52 -28.69 11.99
CA LEU A 174 -3.61 -28.85 12.95
C LEU A 174 -3.33 -28.01 14.23
N GLY A 175 -4.35 -27.31 14.72
CA GLY A 175 -4.24 -26.48 15.94
C GLY A 175 -3.50 -25.15 15.77
N GLN A 176 -3.22 -24.70 14.54
CA GLN A 176 -2.65 -23.36 14.33
C GLN A 176 -3.65 -22.26 14.67
N LEU A 177 -3.27 -21.37 15.59
CA LEU A 177 -4.05 -20.17 15.94
C LEU A 177 -3.95 -19.04 14.89
N GLU A 178 -2.99 -19.12 13.96
CA GLU A 178 -2.81 -18.14 12.89
C GLU A 178 -2.57 -18.86 11.55
N PRO A 179 -3.12 -18.34 10.44
CA PRO A 179 -2.95 -18.97 9.13
C PRO A 179 -1.50 -18.85 8.61
N PRO A 180 -1.08 -19.76 7.72
CA PRO A 180 0.21 -19.68 7.05
C PRO A 180 0.38 -18.39 6.25
N ILE A 181 1.63 -17.91 6.17
CA ILE A 181 2.02 -16.75 5.38
C ILE A 181 2.72 -17.18 4.08
N ARG A 182 2.69 -16.32 3.06
CA ARG A 182 3.36 -16.57 1.78
C ARG A 182 4.88 -16.69 1.97
N MET A 183 5.52 -17.52 1.16
CA MET A 183 6.99 -17.71 1.19
C MET A 183 7.75 -16.38 1.07
N ALA A 184 7.31 -15.49 0.17
CA ALA A 184 7.89 -14.16 -0.01
C ALA A 184 7.83 -13.25 1.24
N THR A 185 6.99 -13.55 2.23
CA THR A 185 6.95 -12.88 3.53
C THR A 185 7.80 -13.60 4.57
N ALA A 186 7.80 -14.93 4.55
CA ALA A 186 8.50 -15.77 5.52
C ALA A 186 10.03 -15.76 5.35
N GLU A 187 10.53 -15.81 4.11
CA GLU A 187 11.97 -15.75 3.80
C GLU A 187 12.66 -14.51 4.39
N PRO A 188 12.11 -13.28 4.23
CA PRO A 188 12.63 -12.11 4.93
C PRO A 188 12.74 -12.30 6.44
N TYR A 189 11.80 -12.98 7.09
CA TYR A 189 11.85 -13.19 8.54
C TYR A 189 13.03 -14.09 8.93
N ILE A 190 13.35 -15.12 8.15
CA ILE A 190 14.55 -15.94 8.37
C ILE A 190 15.82 -15.08 8.30
N ARG A 191 15.91 -14.18 7.32
CA ARG A 191 17.04 -13.23 7.23
C ARG A 191 17.11 -12.31 8.45
N LEU A 192 15.97 -11.80 8.93
CA LEU A 192 15.92 -10.92 10.09
C LEU A 192 16.30 -11.66 11.39
N VAL A 193 15.89 -12.93 11.54
CA VAL A 193 16.32 -13.78 12.67
C VAL A 193 17.82 -14.04 12.64
N ARG A 194 18.42 -14.31 11.48
CA ARG A 194 19.89 -14.45 11.36
C ARG A 194 20.65 -13.18 11.75
N LEU A 195 20.09 -12.01 11.47
CA LEU A 195 20.66 -10.72 11.92
C LEU A 195 20.61 -10.59 13.44
N ALA A 196 19.49 -10.95 14.05
CA ALA A 196 19.35 -10.94 15.51
C ALA A 196 20.32 -11.94 16.18
N LEU A 197 20.48 -13.13 15.62
CA LEU A 197 21.42 -14.14 16.12
C LEU A 197 22.88 -13.69 16.03
N GLY A 198 23.26 -13.04 14.92
CA GLY A 198 24.61 -12.50 14.79
C GLY A 198 24.87 -11.34 15.76
N TYR A 199 23.86 -10.49 16.03
CA TYR A 199 23.95 -9.53 17.14
C TYR A 199 24.14 -10.24 18.49
N ALA A 200 23.35 -11.27 18.79
CA ALA A 200 23.46 -12.00 20.04
C ALA A 200 24.87 -12.60 20.23
N ARG A 201 25.44 -13.21 19.18
CA ARG A 201 26.80 -13.75 19.20
C ARG A 201 27.85 -12.68 19.53
N ASP A 202 27.74 -11.50 18.90
CA ASP A 202 28.79 -10.48 18.95
C ASP A 202 28.67 -9.51 20.13
N HIS A 203 27.46 -9.34 20.69
CA HIS A 203 27.15 -8.28 21.66
C HIS A 203 26.54 -8.79 22.98
N THR A 204 26.44 -10.11 23.16
CA THR A 204 25.97 -10.69 24.42
C THR A 204 26.95 -11.75 24.92
N GLU A 205 26.88 -12.08 26.21
CA GLU A 205 27.72 -13.12 26.82
C GLU A 205 27.24 -14.55 26.50
N LEU A 206 26.26 -14.71 25.60
CA LEU A 206 25.68 -16.01 25.25
C LEU A 206 26.70 -16.83 24.46
N ARG A 207 27.27 -17.84 25.12
CA ARG A 207 28.23 -18.78 24.52
C ARG A 207 27.53 -19.80 23.61
N GLU A 208 28.29 -20.27 22.62
CA GLU A 208 27.88 -21.31 21.66
C GLU A 208 27.43 -22.61 22.35
N PRO A 209 26.54 -23.42 21.72
CA PRO A 209 26.06 -23.30 20.33
C PRO A 209 24.83 -22.39 20.16
N LEU A 210 24.83 -21.58 19.10
CA LEU A 210 23.70 -20.73 18.72
C LEU A 210 22.49 -21.59 18.30
N SER A 211 21.32 -21.25 18.82
CA SER A 211 20.03 -21.83 18.46
C SER A 211 18.96 -20.73 18.36
N LEU A 212 17.78 -21.05 17.87
CA LEU A 212 16.64 -20.13 17.92
C LEU A 212 16.27 -19.71 19.36
N LYS A 213 16.51 -20.60 20.33
CA LYS A 213 16.30 -20.32 21.76
C LYS A 213 17.36 -19.38 22.34
N THR A 214 18.50 -19.17 21.69
CA THR A 214 19.48 -18.15 22.11
C THR A 214 18.83 -16.76 22.17
N LEU A 215 17.92 -16.45 21.24
CA LEU A 215 17.21 -15.15 21.24
C LEU A 215 16.07 -15.09 22.25
N ILE A 216 15.39 -16.22 22.48
CA ILE A 216 14.19 -16.30 23.32
C ILE A 216 14.26 -17.60 24.13
N PRO A 217 14.93 -17.61 25.29
CA PRO A 217 15.24 -18.85 26.02
C PRO A 217 14.03 -19.52 26.68
N SER A 218 12.99 -18.76 27.03
CA SER A 218 11.78 -19.26 27.67
C SER A 218 10.52 -18.47 27.26
N ALA A 219 9.35 -18.92 27.72
CA ALA A 219 8.07 -18.23 27.55
C ALA A 219 7.92 -16.98 28.45
N GLU A 220 8.82 -16.80 29.42
CA GLU A 220 8.76 -15.73 30.41
C GLU A 220 9.07 -14.36 29.83
N ALA A 221 8.49 -13.32 30.42
CA ALA A 221 8.65 -11.94 29.97
C ALA A 221 10.13 -11.48 29.91
N SER A 222 10.97 -11.99 30.82
CA SER A 222 12.42 -11.71 30.85
C SER A 222 13.15 -12.14 29.58
N SER A 223 12.63 -13.10 28.82
CA SER A 223 13.22 -13.54 27.55
C SER A 223 13.09 -12.49 26.43
N ALA A 224 12.36 -11.39 26.66
CA ALA A 224 12.32 -10.26 25.74
C ALA A 224 13.54 -9.33 25.86
N GLU A 225 14.38 -9.47 26.90
CA GLU A 225 15.47 -8.53 27.21
C GLU A 225 16.52 -8.45 26.10
N VAL A 226 17.02 -9.60 25.60
CA VAL A 226 18.00 -9.64 24.50
C VAL A 226 17.45 -8.97 23.25
N ILE A 227 16.15 -9.18 22.96
CA ILE A 227 15.48 -8.53 21.82
C ILE A 227 15.36 -7.03 22.05
N PHE A 228 15.01 -6.60 23.26
CA PHE A 228 14.93 -5.18 23.61
C PHE A 228 16.29 -4.49 23.42
N GLN A 229 17.37 -5.08 23.94
CA GLN A 229 18.74 -4.60 23.76
C GLN A 229 19.14 -4.54 22.28
N TYR A 230 18.80 -5.57 21.51
CA TYR A 230 19.03 -5.58 20.06
C TYR A 230 18.32 -4.44 19.34
N ILE A 231 17.04 -4.20 19.64
CA ILE A 231 16.28 -3.09 19.03
C ILE A 231 16.87 -1.74 19.45
N GLN A 232 17.33 -1.60 20.69
CA GLN A 232 18.02 -0.39 21.13
C GLN A 232 19.33 -0.17 20.36
N TRP A 233 20.17 -1.20 20.22
CA TRP A 233 21.38 -1.15 19.42
C TRP A 233 21.10 -0.77 17.96
N LEU A 234 20.07 -1.37 17.34
CA LEU A 234 19.67 -0.99 15.98
C LEU A 234 19.32 0.50 15.87
N ARG A 235 18.64 1.07 16.86
CA ARG A 235 18.22 2.48 16.83
C ARG A 235 19.37 3.43 17.16
N LEU A 236 20.14 3.12 18.20
CA LEU A 236 21.15 4.01 18.76
C LEU A 236 22.46 3.95 17.98
N GLU A 237 22.91 2.76 17.62
CA GLU A 237 24.20 2.53 16.96
C GLU A 237 24.04 2.50 15.44
N ARG A 238 23.12 1.66 14.95
CA ARG A 238 22.90 1.47 13.50
C ARG A 238 22.00 2.54 12.87
N LYS A 239 21.44 3.45 13.68
CA LYS A 239 20.50 4.50 13.26
C LYS A 239 19.38 3.95 12.35
N ALA A 240 18.87 2.76 12.68
CA ALA A 240 17.79 2.10 11.95
C ALA A 240 16.49 2.89 12.09
N SER A 241 15.66 2.88 11.04
CA SER A 241 14.36 3.56 11.11
C SER A 241 13.39 2.79 12.02
N PRO A 242 12.39 3.47 12.62
CA PRO A 242 11.36 2.79 13.39
C PRO A 242 10.64 1.70 12.58
N ASN A 243 10.36 1.94 11.30
CA ASN A 243 9.76 0.92 10.42
C ASN A 243 10.62 -0.35 10.31
N TYR A 244 11.94 -0.19 10.17
CA TYR A 244 12.85 -1.33 10.11
C TYR A 244 12.82 -2.12 11.42
N CYS A 245 12.85 -1.43 12.56
CA CYS A 245 12.76 -2.05 13.89
C CYS A 245 11.41 -2.74 14.11
N ALA A 246 10.30 -2.16 13.65
CA ALA A 246 8.99 -2.78 13.71
C ALA A 246 8.95 -4.07 12.87
N ASN A 247 9.53 -4.09 11.67
CA ASN A 247 9.64 -5.30 10.86
C ASN A 247 10.51 -6.38 11.52
N MET A 248 11.61 -5.97 12.18
CA MET A 248 12.44 -6.88 12.99
C MET A 248 11.62 -7.52 14.12
N LEU A 249 10.94 -6.70 14.93
CA LEU A 249 10.09 -7.18 16.01
C LEU A 249 8.97 -8.10 15.51
N ARG A 250 8.42 -7.85 14.31
CA ARG A 250 7.42 -8.74 13.71
C ARG A 250 7.98 -10.14 13.40
N ALA A 251 9.21 -10.22 12.88
CA ALA A 251 9.88 -11.49 12.64
C ALA A 251 10.16 -12.23 13.96
N LEU A 252 10.65 -11.51 14.98
CA LEU A 252 10.94 -12.07 16.30
C LEU A 252 9.67 -12.47 17.06
N LEU A 253 8.55 -11.78 16.85
CA LEU A 253 7.24 -12.17 17.37
C LEU A 253 6.76 -13.48 16.73
N LYS A 254 6.98 -13.68 15.42
CA LYS A 254 6.71 -14.96 14.75
C LYS A 254 7.62 -16.07 15.29
N LEU A 255 8.87 -15.76 15.60
CA LEU A 255 9.79 -16.70 16.24
C LEU A 255 9.29 -17.13 17.64
N ALA A 256 8.88 -16.17 18.48
CA ALA A 256 8.34 -16.46 19.82
C ALA A 256 7.09 -17.36 19.76
N LYS A 257 6.18 -17.07 18.82
CA LYS A 257 5.00 -17.91 18.55
C LYS A 257 5.37 -19.33 18.11
N TYR A 258 6.39 -19.48 17.27
CA TYR A 258 6.87 -20.79 16.87
C TYR A 258 7.45 -21.58 18.06
N LEU A 259 8.25 -20.94 18.91
CA LEU A 259 8.91 -21.60 20.03
C LEU A 259 7.95 -21.97 21.16
N TYR A 260 6.98 -21.11 21.47
CA TYR A 260 6.16 -21.22 22.69
C TYR A 260 4.65 -21.29 22.42
N GLY A 261 4.20 -21.03 21.20
CA GLY A 261 2.77 -20.91 20.87
C GLY A 261 1.95 -22.17 21.12
N ARG A 262 2.57 -23.37 21.08
CA ARG A 262 1.90 -24.63 21.42
C ARG A 262 1.43 -24.71 22.87
N GLY A 263 2.01 -23.90 23.77
CA GLY A 263 1.59 -23.83 25.16
C GLY A 263 0.36 -22.95 25.40
N SER A 264 -0.09 -22.20 24.39
CA SER A 264 -1.24 -21.30 24.53
C SER A 264 -2.53 -22.10 24.71
N GLN A 265 -3.37 -21.67 25.65
CA GLN A 265 -4.69 -22.26 25.91
C GLN A 265 -5.83 -21.41 25.32
N LEU A 266 -5.50 -20.31 24.63
CA LEU A 266 -6.47 -19.39 24.07
C LEU A 266 -6.97 -19.86 22.71
N ASP A 267 -8.27 -19.67 22.46
CA ASP A 267 -8.90 -19.96 21.17
C ASP A 267 -9.44 -18.68 20.51
N PRO A 268 -8.76 -18.16 19.46
CA PRO A 268 -9.20 -16.98 18.74
C PRO A 268 -10.59 -17.09 18.11
N THR A 269 -11.10 -18.30 17.90
CA THR A 269 -12.45 -18.56 17.37
C THR A 269 -13.53 -18.02 18.31
N TYR A 270 -13.26 -18.01 19.62
CA TYR A 270 -14.18 -17.54 20.66
C TYR A 270 -13.91 -16.08 21.09
N GLY A 271 -13.09 -15.35 20.32
CA GLY A 271 -12.81 -13.93 20.54
C GLY A 271 -11.64 -13.65 21.47
N ASP A 272 -10.88 -14.68 21.88
CA ASP A 272 -9.62 -14.49 22.56
C ASP A 272 -8.56 -13.95 21.60
N LYS A 273 -7.61 -13.19 22.15
CA LYS A 273 -6.50 -12.71 21.35
C LYS A 273 -5.40 -13.76 21.33
N ALA A 274 -5.12 -14.33 20.16
CA ALA A 274 -4.12 -15.39 20.00
C ALA A 274 -2.82 -15.12 20.78
N PHE A 275 -2.39 -16.10 21.59
CA PHE A 275 -1.13 -16.11 22.34
C PHE A 275 -0.95 -14.99 23.39
N ASP A 276 -2.01 -14.30 23.82
CA ASP A 276 -1.91 -13.21 24.83
C ASP A 276 -1.62 -13.73 26.25
N ASP A 277 -1.80 -15.03 26.47
CA ASP A 277 -1.46 -15.79 27.68
C ASP A 277 0.04 -16.10 27.81
N ILE A 278 0.82 -15.94 26.74
CA ILE A 278 2.28 -16.18 26.74
C ILE A 278 3.03 -14.87 27.05
N PRO A 279 3.72 -14.75 28.21
CA PRO A 279 4.31 -13.49 28.67
C PRO A 279 5.30 -12.84 27.69
N VAL A 280 6.23 -13.61 27.12
CA VAL A 280 7.21 -13.08 26.16
C VAL A 280 6.55 -12.53 24.88
N ILE A 281 5.50 -13.20 24.39
CA ILE A 281 4.77 -12.77 23.20
C ILE A 281 4.04 -11.45 23.48
N ARG A 282 3.50 -11.28 24.68
CA ARG A 282 2.85 -10.03 25.13
C ARG A 282 3.84 -8.87 25.17
N GLU A 283 5.04 -9.06 25.70
CA GLU A 283 6.08 -8.02 25.74
C GLU A 283 6.58 -7.64 24.33
N LEU A 284 6.87 -8.64 23.48
CA LEU A 284 7.26 -8.38 22.09
C LEU A 284 6.16 -7.63 21.32
N ARG A 285 4.88 -7.96 21.56
CA ARG A 285 3.73 -7.29 20.97
C ARG A 285 3.61 -5.84 21.43
N LYS A 286 3.83 -5.57 22.71
CA LYS A 286 3.88 -4.21 23.27
C LYS A 286 4.99 -3.39 22.62
N MET A 287 6.21 -3.93 22.54
CA MET A 287 7.33 -3.27 21.87
C MET A 287 7.05 -3.00 20.38
N HIS A 288 6.48 -3.98 19.66
CA HIS A 288 6.10 -3.81 18.27
C HIS A 288 5.05 -2.70 18.10
N LYS A 289 4.00 -2.67 18.93
CA LYS A 289 2.93 -1.65 18.86
C LYS A 289 3.50 -0.24 19.05
N THR A 290 4.33 -0.03 20.07
CA THR A 290 4.98 1.26 20.33
C THR A 290 5.89 1.68 19.17
N THR A 291 6.71 0.75 18.65
CA THR A 291 7.62 1.02 17.54
C THR A 291 6.88 1.29 16.23
N ALA A 292 5.78 0.59 15.97
CA ALA A 292 4.93 0.80 14.80
C ALA A 292 4.22 2.17 14.85
N LEU A 293 3.76 2.60 16.04
CA LEU A 293 3.19 3.94 16.23
C LEU A 293 4.24 5.02 15.94
N GLN A 294 5.45 4.89 16.49
CA GLN A 294 6.56 5.80 16.19
C GLN A 294 6.90 5.82 14.70
N SER A 295 6.83 4.68 14.01
CA SER A 295 7.00 4.61 12.56
C SER A 295 5.94 5.38 11.79
N SER A 296 4.68 5.34 12.23
CA SER A 296 3.60 6.09 11.59
C SER A 296 3.74 7.60 11.76
N GLN A 297 4.35 8.04 12.86
CA GLN A 297 4.58 9.45 13.20
C GLN A 297 5.91 9.98 12.65
N SER A 298 6.87 9.10 12.32
CA SER A 298 8.19 9.52 11.86
C SER A 298 8.15 10.20 10.51
N LEU A 299 8.94 11.28 10.37
CA LEU A 299 9.22 11.87 9.07
C LEU A 299 9.90 10.83 8.18
N ARG A 300 9.66 10.95 6.88
CA ARG A 300 10.23 10.04 5.90
C ARG A 300 11.73 10.26 5.83
N ALA A 301 12.49 9.18 5.98
CA ALA A 301 13.95 9.21 5.98
C ALA A 301 14.57 9.50 4.58
N VAL A 302 13.74 9.68 3.55
CA VAL A 302 14.17 9.84 2.17
C VAL A 302 13.81 11.25 1.73
N ASP A 303 14.79 11.95 1.18
CA ASP A 303 14.60 13.23 0.48
C ASP A 303 13.62 13.03 -0.68
N GLU A 304 12.38 13.46 -0.46
CA GLU A 304 11.28 13.26 -1.42
C GLU A 304 11.45 14.17 -2.63
N GLU A 305 11.98 15.38 -2.46
CA GLU A 305 12.15 16.34 -3.57
C GLU A 305 13.08 15.78 -4.66
N LYS A 306 14.09 14.99 -4.28
CA LYS A 306 15.00 14.34 -5.24
C LYS A 306 14.41 13.12 -5.95
N LYS A 307 13.28 12.59 -5.47
CA LYS A 307 12.63 11.38 -6.02
C LYS A 307 11.25 11.63 -6.59
N TRP A 308 10.60 12.71 -6.17
CA TRP A 308 9.26 13.08 -6.59
C TRP A 308 9.26 13.55 -8.04
N ILE A 309 8.23 13.15 -8.77
CA ILE A 309 7.94 13.60 -10.13
C ILE A 309 6.44 13.90 -10.19
N ALA A 310 6.06 15.05 -10.75
CA ALA A 310 4.64 15.34 -10.98
C ALA A 310 4.12 14.46 -12.12
N TRP A 311 2.82 14.18 -12.10
CA TRP A 311 2.23 13.30 -13.11
C TRP A 311 2.41 13.82 -14.55
N PRO A 312 2.23 15.12 -14.85
CA PRO A 312 2.50 15.65 -16.19
C PRO A 312 3.96 15.49 -16.62
N ASP A 313 4.92 15.69 -15.71
CA ASP A 313 6.35 15.51 -16.02
C ASP A 313 6.64 14.05 -16.41
N PHE A 314 6.00 13.09 -15.72
CA PHE A 314 6.11 11.68 -16.07
C PHE A 314 5.56 11.39 -17.47
N LEU A 315 4.43 11.98 -17.85
CA LEU A 315 3.90 11.86 -19.21
C LEU A 315 4.88 12.47 -20.23
N GLY A 316 5.52 13.59 -19.91
CA GLY A 316 6.59 14.17 -20.73
C GLY A 316 7.78 13.21 -20.94
N VAL A 317 8.16 12.43 -19.92
CA VAL A 317 9.17 11.37 -20.08
C VAL A 317 8.70 10.29 -21.06
N VAL A 318 7.42 9.90 -21.01
CA VAL A 318 6.86 8.90 -21.93
C VAL A 318 6.93 9.41 -23.38
N GLU A 319 6.57 10.65 -23.64
CA GLU A 319 6.70 11.26 -24.97
C GLU A 319 8.16 11.30 -25.45
N ALA A 320 9.10 11.63 -24.57
CA ALA A 320 10.52 11.61 -24.91
C ALA A 320 11.02 10.19 -25.26
N LEU A 321 10.52 9.15 -24.59
CA LEU A 321 10.88 7.76 -24.89
C LEU A 321 10.30 7.27 -26.22
N LYS A 322 9.10 7.73 -26.60
CA LYS A 322 8.56 7.48 -27.95
C LYS A 322 9.47 8.03 -29.03
N ALA A 323 9.97 9.27 -28.84
CA ALA A 323 10.91 9.90 -29.77
C ALA A 323 12.27 9.17 -29.87
N GLU A 324 12.64 8.34 -28.87
CA GLU A 324 13.84 7.50 -28.88
C GLU A 324 13.70 6.19 -29.67
N CYS A 325 12.51 5.86 -30.16
CA CYS A 325 12.26 4.65 -30.95
C CYS A 325 12.75 4.76 -32.41
N LYS A 326 13.39 5.88 -32.78
CA LYS A 326 13.98 6.11 -34.10
C LYS A 326 15.06 5.08 -34.44
N GLN A 327 15.11 4.68 -35.71
CA GLN A 327 16.12 3.76 -36.23
C GLN A 327 17.49 4.43 -36.45
N THR A 328 17.54 5.76 -36.45
CA THR A 328 18.76 6.54 -36.61
C THR A 328 19.17 7.25 -35.33
N THR A 329 20.46 7.55 -35.21
CA THR A 329 21.03 8.42 -34.17
C THR A 329 20.74 9.90 -34.49
N GLU A 330 21.04 10.80 -33.55
CA GLU A 330 20.92 12.25 -33.75
C GLU A 330 21.73 12.76 -34.96
N ASN A 331 22.82 12.08 -35.31
CA ASN A 331 23.67 12.39 -36.47
C ASN A 331 23.23 11.64 -37.75
N GLY A 332 22.03 11.06 -37.78
CA GLY A 332 21.49 10.33 -38.94
C GLY A 332 22.06 8.93 -39.17
N LYS A 333 23.07 8.49 -38.41
CA LYS A 333 23.64 7.13 -38.56
C LYS A 333 22.66 6.04 -38.14
N PRO A 334 22.60 4.88 -38.82
CA PRO A 334 21.74 3.77 -38.43
C PRO A 334 22.14 3.22 -37.07
N ARG A 335 21.15 2.81 -36.27
CA ARG A 335 21.34 2.14 -34.98
C ARG A 335 21.28 0.63 -35.17
N THR A 336 21.98 -0.10 -34.32
CA THR A 336 21.85 -1.56 -34.24
C THR A 336 20.41 -1.93 -33.88
N LYS A 337 19.88 -3.02 -34.45
CA LYS A 337 18.54 -3.53 -34.15
C LYS A 337 18.29 -3.73 -32.66
N TYR A 338 19.27 -4.32 -31.95
CA TYR A 338 19.22 -4.48 -30.49
C TYR A 338 19.01 -3.15 -29.75
N ALA A 339 19.73 -2.09 -30.13
CA ALA A 339 19.56 -0.77 -29.50
C ALA A 339 18.18 -0.15 -29.77
N ILE A 340 17.59 -0.40 -30.95
CA ILE A 340 16.23 0.03 -31.28
C ILE A 340 15.23 -0.77 -30.43
N ALA A 341 15.39 -2.09 -30.34
CA ALA A 341 14.57 -2.95 -29.50
C ALA A 341 14.61 -2.55 -28.02
N GLN A 342 15.77 -2.15 -27.50
CA GLN A 342 15.87 -1.59 -26.15
C GLN A 342 15.11 -0.27 -25.99
N SER A 343 15.06 0.59 -27.01
CA SER A 343 14.23 1.80 -26.99
C SER A 343 12.75 1.46 -26.94
N TYR A 344 12.27 0.56 -27.80
CA TYR A 344 10.87 0.09 -27.78
C TYR A 344 10.51 -0.55 -26.44
N GLN A 345 11.36 -1.45 -25.92
CA GLN A 345 11.15 -2.07 -24.62
C GLN A 345 11.01 -1.03 -23.50
N LYS A 346 11.90 -0.02 -23.45
CA LYS A 346 11.79 1.08 -22.46
C LYS A 346 10.52 1.90 -22.65
N CYS A 347 10.19 2.24 -23.90
CA CYS A 347 9.02 3.03 -24.25
C CYS A 347 7.73 2.32 -23.82
N VAL A 348 7.57 1.04 -24.18
CA VAL A 348 6.42 0.23 -23.78
C VAL A 348 6.38 0.05 -22.26
N MET A 349 7.51 -0.28 -21.63
CA MET A 349 7.57 -0.50 -20.17
C MET A 349 7.14 0.72 -19.35
N LEU A 350 7.61 1.92 -19.70
CA LEU A 350 7.21 3.14 -18.99
C LEU A 350 5.86 3.67 -19.51
N GLY A 351 5.57 3.48 -20.79
CA GLY A 351 4.30 3.84 -21.40
C GLY A 351 3.12 3.13 -20.76
N ILE A 352 3.24 1.85 -20.41
CA ILE A 352 2.17 1.15 -19.69
C ILE A 352 1.82 1.87 -18.37
N PHE A 353 2.81 2.41 -17.66
CA PHE A 353 2.55 3.15 -16.43
C PHE A 353 1.77 4.47 -16.63
N SER A 354 1.68 5.02 -17.85
CA SER A 354 0.92 6.26 -18.13
C SER A 354 -0.59 6.09 -18.03
N GLY A 355 -1.11 4.86 -18.16
CA GLY A 355 -2.51 4.55 -17.87
C GLY A 355 -2.71 3.35 -16.95
N ILE A 356 -1.65 2.67 -16.53
CA ILE A 356 -1.69 1.57 -15.55
C ILE A 356 -0.64 1.85 -14.45
N PRO A 357 -0.90 2.80 -13.53
CA PRO A 357 0.02 3.14 -12.44
C PRO A 357 0.00 2.06 -11.35
N ASP A 358 0.46 0.85 -11.68
CA ASP A 358 0.43 -0.31 -10.79
C ASP A 358 1.82 -0.63 -10.18
N ARG A 359 1.99 -1.80 -9.56
CA ARG A 359 3.28 -2.26 -9.03
C ARG A 359 4.17 -2.67 -10.20
N GLN A 360 5.48 -2.55 -10.04
CA GLN A 360 6.43 -3.11 -11.01
C GLN A 360 6.23 -4.61 -11.27
N ARG A 361 5.69 -5.35 -10.28
CA ARG A 361 5.36 -6.78 -10.43
C ARG A 361 4.40 -7.02 -11.59
N THR A 362 3.40 -6.15 -11.76
CA THR A 362 2.44 -6.19 -12.87
C THR A 362 3.17 -6.23 -14.20
N LEU A 363 4.16 -5.37 -14.42
CA LEU A 363 4.95 -5.35 -15.65
C LEU A 363 5.87 -6.56 -15.80
N ARG A 364 6.51 -6.96 -14.70
CA ARG A 364 7.51 -8.03 -14.67
C ARG A 364 6.93 -9.38 -15.08
N GLU A 365 5.67 -9.62 -14.72
CA GLU A 365 4.98 -10.89 -14.88
C GLU A 365 3.99 -10.87 -16.05
N ILE A 366 4.00 -9.84 -16.91
CA ILE A 366 3.16 -9.84 -18.11
C ILE A 366 3.61 -10.97 -19.04
N GLU A 367 2.69 -11.86 -19.34
CA GLU A 367 2.84 -12.95 -20.30
C GLU A 367 1.96 -12.70 -21.53
N ILE A 368 2.58 -12.74 -22.70
CA ILE A 368 1.92 -12.60 -24.00
C ILE A 368 1.00 -13.82 -24.20
N GLY A 369 -0.28 -13.57 -24.51
CA GLY A 369 -1.29 -14.61 -24.76
C GLY A 369 -1.95 -15.15 -23.49
N ARG A 370 -1.36 -14.98 -22.30
CA ARG A 370 -2.00 -15.30 -21.01
C ARG A 370 -2.60 -14.04 -20.40
N THR A 371 -1.75 -13.18 -19.84
CA THR A 371 -2.22 -11.97 -19.13
C THR A 371 -2.37 -10.79 -20.08
N LEU A 372 -1.52 -10.67 -21.10
CA LEU A 372 -1.63 -9.63 -22.14
C LEU A 372 -2.28 -10.22 -23.39
N HIS A 373 -3.44 -9.70 -23.74
CA HIS A 373 -4.20 -10.11 -24.92
C HIS A 373 -5.11 -8.98 -25.39
N GLN A 374 -5.69 -9.14 -26.59
CA GLN A 374 -6.76 -8.28 -27.05
C GLN A 374 -8.11 -8.80 -26.52
N ASN A 375 -8.96 -7.91 -26.02
CA ASN A 375 -10.32 -8.24 -25.64
C ASN A 375 -11.23 -8.35 -26.88
N ALA A 376 -12.53 -8.63 -26.67
CA ALA A 376 -13.50 -8.75 -27.76
C ALA A 376 -13.67 -7.48 -28.61
N SER A 377 -13.35 -6.30 -28.07
CA SER A 377 -13.36 -5.03 -28.80
C SER A 377 -12.03 -4.69 -29.49
N GLY A 378 -11.05 -5.62 -29.47
CA GLY A 378 -9.73 -5.45 -30.08
C GLY A 378 -8.75 -4.59 -29.28
N GLN A 379 -9.11 -4.18 -28.05
CA GLN A 379 -8.26 -3.38 -27.18
C GLN A 379 -7.24 -4.27 -26.46
N TRP A 380 -5.99 -3.84 -26.42
CA TRP A 380 -4.97 -4.51 -25.62
C TRP A 380 -5.25 -4.31 -24.13
N VAL A 381 -5.36 -5.41 -23.40
CA VAL A 381 -5.62 -5.42 -21.96
C VAL A 381 -4.66 -6.34 -21.22
N ILE A 382 -4.41 -6.03 -19.95
CA ILE A 382 -3.77 -6.90 -18.99
C ILE A 382 -4.83 -7.41 -18.02
N THR A 383 -5.03 -8.72 -17.97
CA THR A 383 -5.93 -9.38 -17.03
C THR A 383 -5.11 -10.10 -15.95
N HIS A 384 -5.61 -10.08 -14.72
CA HIS A 384 -4.97 -10.74 -13.58
C HIS A 384 -5.98 -11.59 -12.83
N GLY A 385 -5.66 -12.86 -12.64
CA GLY A 385 -6.35 -13.71 -11.68
C GLY A 385 -5.94 -13.39 -10.24
N PRO A 386 -6.60 -14.03 -9.25
CA PRO A 386 -6.34 -13.82 -7.82
C PRO A 386 -4.88 -14.08 -7.37
N ASP A 387 -4.13 -14.89 -8.11
CA ASP A 387 -2.73 -15.23 -7.80
C ASP A 387 -1.70 -14.36 -8.54
N ASP A 388 -2.11 -13.66 -9.60
CA ASP A 388 -1.24 -12.84 -10.44
C ASP A 388 -0.87 -11.50 -9.77
N TYR A 389 -1.48 -11.14 -8.64
CA TYR A 389 -1.15 -9.90 -7.94
C TYR A 389 -1.20 -9.99 -6.41
N LYS A 390 -0.60 -8.99 -5.75
CA LYS A 390 -0.32 -9.01 -4.29
C LYS A 390 -1.59 -9.19 -3.44
N THR A 391 -2.69 -8.59 -3.86
CA THR A 391 -3.92 -8.47 -3.06
C THR A 391 -5.08 -9.26 -3.65
N GLY A 392 -4.84 -10.17 -4.61
CA GLY A 392 -5.92 -10.92 -5.25
C GLY A 392 -6.66 -11.90 -4.35
N LYS A 393 -6.02 -12.41 -3.29
CA LYS A 393 -6.73 -13.15 -2.23
C LYS A 393 -7.73 -12.30 -1.43
N ALA A 394 -7.58 -10.97 -1.43
CA ALA A 394 -8.44 -10.06 -0.69
C ALA A 394 -9.49 -9.37 -1.59
N TYR A 395 -9.12 -9.05 -2.84
CA TYR A 395 -9.99 -8.31 -3.76
C TYR A 395 -10.46 -9.14 -4.97
N GLY A 396 -10.08 -10.41 -5.08
CA GLY A 396 -10.52 -11.30 -6.16
C GLY A 396 -9.90 -10.96 -7.51
N GLU A 397 -10.70 -10.99 -8.56
CA GLU A 397 -10.31 -10.59 -9.92
C GLU A 397 -10.32 -9.06 -10.04
N ARG A 398 -9.42 -8.49 -10.86
CA ARG A 398 -9.39 -7.05 -11.13
C ARG A 398 -10.07 -6.72 -12.45
N PRO A 399 -10.61 -5.49 -12.58
CA PRO A 399 -11.00 -5.00 -13.89
C PRO A 399 -9.81 -5.09 -14.85
N PRO A 400 -10.04 -5.45 -16.13
CA PRO A 400 -8.98 -5.45 -17.15
C PRO A 400 -8.26 -4.11 -17.21
N LEU A 401 -6.94 -4.16 -17.19
CA LEU A 401 -6.10 -2.96 -17.23
C LEU A 401 -5.81 -2.63 -18.70
N VAL A 402 -6.35 -1.51 -19.18
CA VAL A 402 -6.30 -1.16 -20.61
C VAL A 402 -4.96 -0.52 -20.94
N ILE A 403 -4.28 -1.04 -21.98
CA ILE A 403 -3.06 -0.41 -22.48
C ILE A 403 -3.43 0.95 -23.10
N PRO A 404 -2.75 2.06 -22.74
CA PRO A 404 -3.09 3.37 -23.27
C PRO A 404 -2.96 3.43 -24.79
N ASP A 405 -3.95 4.03 -25.47
CA ASP A 405 -4.01 4.11 -26.94
C ASP A 405 -2.72 4.68 -27.56
N HIS A 406 -2.14 5.69 -26.93
CA HIS A 406 -0.90 6.32 -27.38
C HIS A 406 0.36 5.43 -27.26
N ILE A 407 0.25 4.26 -26.61
CA ILE A 407 1.30 3.24 -26.49
C ILE A 407 1.05 2.05 -27.40
N VAL A 408 -0.20 1.79 -27.78
CA VAL A 408 -0.59 0.64 -28.61
C VAL A 408 0.26 0.50 -29.90
N PRO A 409 0.55 1.57 -30.68
CA PRO A 409 1.41 1.45 -31.85
C PRO A 409 2.82 0.92 -31.51
N TYR A 410 3.40 1.41 -30.42
CA TYR A 410 4.73 0.98 -29.96
C TYR A 410 4.71 -0.43 -29.39
N LEU A 411 3.63 -0.83 -28.72
CA LEU A 411 3.44 -2.21 -28.25
C LEU A 411 3.36 -3.16 -29.44
N ASN A 412 2.54 -2.85 -30.44
CA ASN A 412 2.39 -3.69 -31.63
C ASN A 412 3.73 -3.86 -32.36
N GLU A 413 4.44 -2.77 -32.62
CA GLU A 413 5.74 -2.83 -33.30
C GLU A 413 6.79 -3.56 -32.45
N PHE A 414 6.75 -3.38 -31.12
CA PHE A 414 7.61 -4.13 -30.22
C PHE A 414 7.33 -5.63 -30.30
N LEU A 415 6.07 -6.05 -30.24
CA LEU A 415 5.68 -7.46 -30.28
C LEU A 415 6.02 -8.12 -31.61
N THR A 416 5.74 -7.45 -32.74
CA THR A 416 5.90 -8.05 -34.08
C THR A 416 7.31 -7.97 -34.62
N THR A 417 8.07 -6.92 -34.29
CA THR A 417 9.33 -6.62 -34.98
C THR A 417 10.52 -6.65 -34.04
N TRP A 418 10.42 -5.99 -32.88
CA TRP A 418 11.61 -5.65 -32.09
C TRP A 418 11.89 -6.59 -30.92
N ARG A 419 10.88 -7.27 -30.36
CA ARG A 419 11.06 -8.15 -29.21
C ARG A 419 12.00 -9.32 -29.53
N GLN A 420 11.89 -9.90 -30.73
CA GLN A 420 12.79 -10.97 -31.19
C GLN A 420 14.26 -10.56 -31.18
N GLU A 421 14.56 -9.28 -31.45
CA GLU A 421 15.92 -8.74 -31.47
C GLU A 421 16.54 -8.64 -30.06
N LEU A 422 15.75 -8.88 -29.00
CA LEU A 422 16.25 -9.04 -27.62
C LEU A 422 16.68 -10.48 -27.29
N ASN A 423 16.50 -11.42 -28.23
CA ASN A 423 16.85 -12.84 -28.10
C ASN A 423 16.30 -13.49 -26.81
N PRO A 424 14.96 -13.59 -26.65
CA PRO A 424 14.36 -14.19 -25.46
C PRO A 424 14.85 -15.62 -25.24
N THR A 425 15.48 -15.88 -24.09
CA THR A 425 16.00 -17.22 -23.73
C THR A 425 14.85 -18.22 -23.66
N ASP A 426 15.06 -19.42 -24.19
CA ASP A 426 14.07 -20.50 -24.27
C ASP A 426 12.74 -20.08 -24.92
N ASN A 427 12.75 -19.00 -25.71
CA ASN A 427 11.59 -18.38 -26.33
C ASN A 427 10.43 -18.12 -25.34
N HIS A 428 10.75 -17.70 -24.11
CA HIS A 428 9.73 -17.46 -23.09
C HIS A 428 8.69 -16.42 -23.54
N ASN A 429 7.48 -16.49 -22.99
CA ASN A 429 6.36 -15.61 -23.37
C ASN A 429 6.24 -14.31 -22.55
N PHE A 430 7.16 -14.04 -21.61
CA PHE A 430 7.15 -12.78 -20.87
C PHE A 430 7.38 -11.57 -21.78
N LEU A 431 6.61 -10.50 -21.60
CA LEU A 431 6.66 -9.32 -22.47
C LEU A 431 8.07 -8.70 -22.51
N PHE A 432 8.75 -8.62 -21.36
CA PHE A 432 10.03 -7.94 -21.23
C PHE A 432 11.19 -8.90 -20.95
N CYS A 433 12.32 -8.62 -21.59
CA CYS A 433 13.57 -9.36 -21.44
C CYS A 433 14.60 -8.50 -20.69
N ASN A 434 15.44 -9.13 -19.89
CA ASN A 434 16.63 -8.50 -19.32
C ASN A 434 17.75 -8.39 -20.39
N THR A 435 18.94 -7.91 -20.01
CA THR A 435 20.04 -7.71 -20.97
C THR A 435 20.60 -8.99 -21.60
N LYS A 436 20.34 -10.15 -20.99
CA LYS A 436 20.77 -11.48 -21.44
C LYS A 436 19.70 -12.23 -22.24
N GLY A 437 18.51 -11.66 -22.38
CA GLY A 437 17.38 -12.33 -23.02
C GLY A 437 16.45 -13.06 -22.06
N ASP A 438 16.82 -13.31 -20.79
CA ASP A 438 15.89 -13.96 -19.85
C ASP A 438 14.78 -13.01 -19.41
N GLN A 439 13.77 -13.55 -18.72
CA GLN A 439 12.70 -12.77 -18.12
C GLN A 439 13.23 -11.56 -17.34
N ALA A 440 12.62 -10.39 -17.57
CA ALA A 440 12.91 -9.18 -16.81
C ALA A 440 12.74 -9.43 -15.30
N THR A 441 13.75 -9.06 -14.51
CA THR A 441 13.68 -9.16 -13.04
C THR A 441 13.14 -7.88 -12.41
N ALA A 442 12.73 -7.92 -11.14
CA ALA A 442 12.28 -6.72 -10.43
C ALA A 442 13.35 -5.61 -10.43
N ASP A 443 14.60 -6.01 -10.24
CA ASP A 443 15.74 -5.12 -10.19
C ASP A 443 16.10 -4.55 -11.58
N PHE A 444 15.90 -5.33 -12.65
CA PHE A 444 15.97 -4.82 -14.02
C PHE A 444 14.91 -3.75 -14.29
N ILE A 445 13.62 -4.05 -14.05
CA ILE A 445 12.52 -3.08 -14.24
C ILE A 445 12.78 -1.82 -13.41
N TYR A 446 13.15 -1.97 -12.14
CA TYR A 446 13.46 -0.85 -11.24
C TYR A 446 14.57 0.04 -11.80
N ARG A 447 15.71 -0.54 -12.19
CA ARG A 447 16.83 0.24 -12.73
C ARG A 447 16.49 0.90 -14.06
N THR A 448 15.84 0.18 -14.97
CA THR A 448 15.43 0.70 -16.27
C THR A 448 14.51 1.91 -16.09
N PHE A 449 13.50 1.77 -15.22
CA PHE A 449 12.60 2.85 -14.86
C PHE A 449 13.34 4.06 -14.25
N THR A 450 14.07 3.85 -13.15
CA THR A 450 14.71 4.96 -12.42
C THR A 450 15.76 5.66 -13.26
N ARG A 451 16.52 4.94 -14.09
CA ARG A 451 17.52 5.56 -14.99
C ARG A 451 16.87 6.33 -16.12
N ALA A 452 15.76 5.84 -16.68
CA ALA A 452 15.03 6.54 -17.74
C ALA A 452 14.46 7.86 -17.22
N ILE A 453 13.77 7.85 -16.06
CA ILE A 453 13.26 9.06 -15.42
C ILE A 453 14.41 10.02 -15.09
N TYR A 454 15.45 9.53 -14.42
CA TYR A 454 16.58 10.37 -14.02
C TYR A 454 17.26 11.07 -15.20
N ARG A 455 17.42 10.37 -16.33
CA ARG A 455 18.03 10.95 -17.53
C ARG A 455 17.23 12.13 -18.10
N HIS A 456 15.91 12.10 -17.96
CA HIS A 456 15.01 13.11 -18.51
C HIS A 456 14.64 14.21 -17.52
N THR A 457 14.64 13.93 -16.21
CA THR A 457 14.15 14.87 -15.19
C THR A 457 15.15 15.21 -14.09
N GLY A 458 16.27 14.47 -14.01
CA GLY A 458 17.21 14.55 -12.88
C GLY A 458 16.65 13.96 -11.56
N LYS A 459 15.44 13.40 -11.55
CA LYS A 459 14.81 12.82 -10.36
C LYS A 459 15.01 11.30 -10.30
N LYS A 460 15.35 10.78 -9.12
CA LYS A 460 15.52 9.32 -8.90
C LYS A 460 14.22 8.66 -8.46
N THR A 461 13.18 8.84 -9.27
CA THR A 461 11.85 8.26 -9.04
C THR A 461 11.89 6.73 -9.21
N ASN A 462 11.08 6.03 -8.44
CA ASN A 462 10.85 4.60 -8.60
C ASN A 462 9.38 4.32 -8.97
N PRO A 463 9.05 3.15 -9.53
CA PRO A 463 7.69 2.86 -10.00
C PRO A 463 6.60 3.04 -8.94
N HIS A 464 6.89 2.79 -7.66
CA HIS A 464 5.88 2.95 -6.60
C HIS A 464 5.48 4.42 -6.39
N LEU A 465 6.38 5.36 -6.62
CA LEU A 465 6.09 6.79 -6.48
C LEU A 465 5.18 7.32 -7.59
N LEU A 466 5.03 6.63 -8.73
CA LEU A 466 4.05 7.02 -9.73
C LEU A 466 2.61 6.86 -9.24
N ARG A 467 2.37 5.84 -8.41
CA ARG A 467 1.07 5.63 -7.77
C ARG A 467 0.72 6.80 -6.86
N ASP A 468 1.69 7.29 -6.12
CA ASP A 468 1.56 8.48 -5.31
C ASP A 468 1.31 9.72 -6.18
N SER A 469 2.07 9.85 -7.28
CA SER A 469 2.04 11.00 -8.19
C SER A 469 0.68 11.19 -8.84
N ILE A 470 0.10 10.14 -9.45
CA ILE A 470 -1.21 10.24 -10.11
C ILE A 470 -2.34 10.54 -9.11
N VAL A 471 -2.32 9.88 -7.95
CA VAL A 471 -3.34 10.10 -6.90
C VAL A 471 -3.25 11.53 -6.39
N THR A 472 -2.04 12.02 -6.13
CA THR A 472 -1.79 13.39 -5.66
C THR A 472 -2.20 14.42 -6.71
N TYR A 473 -1.89 14.15 -7.99
CA TYR A 473 -2.26 15.01 -9.11
C TYR A 473 -3.78 15.13 -9.24
N LEU A 474 -4.49 13.99 -9.36
CA LEU A 474 -5.94 13.99 -9.55
C LEU A 474 -6.69 14.56 -8.36
N ARG A 475 -6.27 14.25 -7.13
CA ARG A 475 -6.86 14.88 -5.93
C ARG A 475 -6.56 16.38 -5.82
N GLY A 476 -5.54 16.87 -6.51
CA GLY A 476 -5.23 18.29 -6.61
C GLY A 476 -6.05 19.02 -7.66
N GLN A 477 -6.73 18.30 -8.57
CA GLN A 477 -7.59 18.90 -9.59
C GLN A 477 -9.00 19.09 -9.04
N SER A 478 -9.61 20.25 -9.34
CA SER A 478 -11.02 20.52 -9.02
C SER A 478 -12.00 19.66 -9.83
N SER A 479 -11.56 19.12 -10.97
CA SER A 479 -12.40 18.33 -11.88
C SER A 479 -12.55 16.85 -11.49
N ALA A 480 -11.70 16.32 -10.61
CA ALA A 480 -11.77 14.91 -10.22
C ALA A 480 -12.82 14.72 -9.13
N THR A 481 -13.88 13.99 -9.44
CA THR A 481 -14.92 13.66 -8.46
C THR A 481 -14.45 12.54 -7.51
N GLU A 482 -15.08 12.39 -6.34
CA GLU A 482 -14.77 11.23 -5.47
C GLU A 482 -15.12 9.89 -6.15
N LYS A 483 -16.12 9.87 -7.05
CA LYS A 483 -16.44 8.70 -7.88
C LYS A 483 -15.28 8.32 -8.81
N ASP A 484 -14.64 9.30 -9.45
CA ASP A 484 -13.46 9.06 -10.30
C ASP A 484 -12.29 8.50 -9.47
N LEU A 485 -12.10 9.03 -8.26
CA LEU A 485 -11.03 8.61 -7.35
C LEU A 485 -11.26 7.21 -6.77
N GLU A 486 -12.52 6.85 -6.53
CA GLU A 486 -12.93 5.49 -6.16
C GLU A 486 -12.70 4.51 -7.32
N ALA A 487 -13.16 4.85 -8.53
CA ALA A 487 -12.92 4.04 -9.73
C ALA A 487 -11.42 3.82 -9.96
N LEU A 488 -10.61 4.87 -9.79
CA LEU A 488 -9.15 4.76 -9.85
C LEU A 488 -8.59 3.84 -8.75
N ALA A 489 -9.13 3.88 -7.54
CA ALA A 489 -8.68 3.02 -6.45
C ALA A 489 -8.93 1.54 -6.77
N ILE A 490 -10.12 1.21 -7.27
CA ILE A 490 -10.48 -0.13 -7.77
C ILE A 490 -9.53 -0.53 -8.91
N TYR A 491 -9.36 0.37 -9.89
CA TYR A 491 -8.49 0.16 -11.05
C TYR A 491 -7.03 -0.08 -10.64
N MET A 492 -6.55 0.54 -9.57
CA MET A 492 -5.20 0.33 -9.01
C MET A 492 -5.11 -0.85 -8.02
N GLY A 493 -6.23 -1.48 -7.65
CA GLY A 493 -6.29 -2.64 -6.75
C GLY A 493 -6.04 -2.30 -5.28
N HIS A 494 -6.71 -1.27 -4.77
CA HIS A 494 -6.74 -0.90 -3.35
C HIS A 494 -8.00 -0.10 -2.96
N SER A 495 -8.29 0.00 -1.66
CA SER A 495 -9.41 0.83 -1.18
C SER A 495 -9.17 2.34 -1.32
N LEU A 496 -10.25 3.11 -1.30
CA LEU A 496 -10.21 4.57 -1.24
C LEU A 496 -9.50 5.08 0.02
N HIS A 497 -9.68 4.40 1.16
CA HIS A 497 -8.97 4.70 2.40
C HIS A 497 -7.45 4.55 2.24
N MET A 498 -6.99 3.46 1.62
CA MET A 498 -5.57 3.26 1.31
C MET A 498 -5.04 4.36 0.38
N GLN A 499 -5.87 4.79 -0.57
CA GLN A 499 -5.53 5.89 -1.47
C GLN A 499 -5.31 7.21 -0.71
N LYS A 500 -6.23 7.59 0.18
CA LYS A 500 -6.17 8.82 1.01
C LYS A 500 -5.02 8.80 2.02
N SER A 501 -4.77 7.66 2.65
CA SER A 501 -3.77 7.53 3.73
C SER A 501 -2.35 7.33 3.22
N SER A 502 -2.16 6.57 2.14
CA SER A 502 -0.85 6.09 1.71
C SER A 502 -0.32 6.75 0.45
N TYR A 503 -1.18 7.11 -0.51
CA TYR A 503 -0.76 7.63 -1.82
C TYR A 503 -0.94 9.14 -1.99
N ASP A 504 -1.95 9.76 -1.37
CA ASP A 504 -2.13 11.22 -1.40
C ASP A 504 -0.99 11.92 -0.65
N ARG A 505 -0.17 12.67 -1.40
CA ARG A 505 1.00 13.41 -0.91
C ARG A 505 0.75 14.91 -0.77
N ARG A 506 -0.48 15.37 -0.96
CA ARG A 506 -0.80 16.80 -0.77
C ARG A 506 -0.46 17.23 0.64
N THR A 507 0.13 18.42 0.76
CA THR A 507 0.39 19.05 2.06
C THR A 507 -0.91 19.38 2.77
N LYS A 508 -0.85 19.63 4.08
CA LYS A 508 -2.03 20.09 4.84
C LYS A 508 -2.65 21.35 4.21
N SER A 509 -1.81 22.30 3.79
CA SER A 509 -2.26 23.53 3.11
C SER A 509 -3.00 23.22 1.82
N GLN A 510 -2.46 22.35 0.95
CA GLN A 510 -3.13 21.94 -0.28
C GLN A 510 -4.46 21.21 -0.03
N LYS A 511 -4.58 20.44 1.05
CA LYS A 511 -5.82 19.76 1.41
C LYS A 511 -6.90 20.71 1.93
N VAL A 512 -6.50 21.81 2.56
CA VAL A 512 -7.41 22.80 3.15
C VAL A 512 -7.79 23.91 2.15
N ALA A 513 -6.99 24.13 1.10
CA ALA A 513 -7.23 25.17 0.09
C ALA A 513 -8.67 25.18 -0.48
N PRO A 514 -9.28 24.04 -0.86
CA PRO A 514 -10.66 24.05 -1.36
C PRO A 514 -11.68 24.55 -0.32
N ALA A 515 -11.45 24.28 0.97
CA ALA A 515 -12.33 24.78 2.03
C ALA A 515 -12.18 26.29 2.21
N ILE A 516 -10.96 26.82 2.07
CA ILE A 516 -10.71 28.27 2.11
C ILE A 516 -11.40 28.95 0.94
N GLU A 517 -11.24 28.43 -0.28
CA GLU A 517 -11.88 28.94 -1.50
C GLU A 517 -13.41 28.91 -1.39
N LEU A 518 -13.98 27.81 -0.88
CA LEU A 518 -15.42 27.69 -0.65
C LEU A 518 -15.92 28.73 0.35
N ILE A 519 -15.24 28.91 1.49
CA ILE A 519 -15.62 29.93 2.48
C ILE A 519 -15.55 31.34 1.88
N GLN A 520 -14.51 31.64 1.09
CA GLN A 520 -14.35 32.93 0.43
C GLN A 520 -15.38 33.19 -0.68
N SER A 521 -15.94 32.14 -1.28
CA SER A 521 -16.99 32.25 -2.29
C SER A 521 -18.35 32.69 -1.73
N ILE A 522 -18.56 32.53 -0.42
CA ILE A 522 -19.78 32.96 0.27
C ILE A 522 -19.74 34.49 0.39
N LYS A 523 -20.38 35.19 -0.55
CA LYS A 523 -20.59 36.63 -0.42
C LYS A 523 -21.58 36.90 0.72
N PRO A 524 -21.33 37.86 1.61
CA PRO A 524 -22.37 38.35 2.50
C PRO A 524 -23.49 38.87 1.61
N SER A 525 -24.68 38.25 1.72
CA SER A 525 -25.89 38.80 1.12
C SER A 525 -25.99 40.24 1.58
N VAL A 526 -25.95 41.18 0.63
CA VAL A 526 -26.28 42.58 0.88
C VAL A 526 -27.65 42.56 1.53
N LEU A 527 -27.68 42.73 2.85
CA LEU A 527 -28.89 43.07 3.60
C LEU A 527 -29.30 44.44 3.08
N LYS A 528 -30.04 44.46 1.95
CA LYS A 528 -30.80 45.63 1.54
C LYS A 528 -31.83 45.83 2.65
N LYS A 529 -31.58 46.88 3.44
CA LYS A 529 -32.49 47.40 4.47
C LYS A 529 -33.84 47.73 3.87
#